data_AF-A0A6A4JAA5-F1
#
_entry.id   AF-A0A6A4JAA5-F1
#
_cell.length_a   1.000
_cell.length_b   1.000
_cell.length_c   1.000
_cell.angle_alpha   90.00
_cell.angle_beta   90.00
_cell.angle_gamma   90.00
#
_symmetry.space_group_name_H-M   'P 1'
#
loop_
_entity.id
_entity.type
_entity.pdbx_description
1 polymer ?
#
loop_
_entity_poly.entity_id
_entity_poly.type
_entity_poly.pdbx_seq_one_letter_code
_entity_poly.pdbx_strand_id
1 'polypeptide(L)'
;MAEETGFPINRLESVNPVYSWSNLTYQDRLFAPLDERVRTKSYLAATADFKDGGRLYIGAPGSCFWQGQVHSVAATTKLPFVPPKVIIIDEKGRIHSQNIHNRADVISSSDGPSSDDDSYLGYSVTSGRFDGGLERPFPSDIAVGVPKGERLNGKVVLFTYNMTHIRNITGEQLGAYFGYAMASCNVDGDSYDDLIVGAPMYTEEGNDEGFYETGRIYVFYAGHSDGSHSRDGDKNNRARFGHSIACLGDVNRDGYNDIAVGAPYSNDGEGGAVYIYHGSKDGIREKYSQVIRAEDIPGNPLTFGFSVAGGVDMDRNQYPDLSVGAYESNQAFLFKARPVVEMHTSVTFESESKQISLEERNCTLKDRSRVPCVKLNACLRYEGLGVESKLPFEIQVLLDARKPKSPRLAFLDQEEGRSSLNETMFLEKGRNFCKFYLVYLKHNIRDKLTSLDAELWYTLINNQNTRSTRSLNPVLNANENLSAKDTLAIQKNCGRDNICIPNLRLTARP
;
A
#
# COMPACT_ATOMS: atom_id res chain seq x y z
N MET A 1 -40.08 -40.82 -47.56
CA MET A 1 -38.63 -40.55 -47.74
C MET A 1 -38.50 -39.03 -47.89
N ALA A 2 -37.97 -38.24 -46.97
CA ALA A 2 -37.33 -38.50 -45.70
C ALA A 2 -37.87 -37.47 -44.69
N GLU A 3 -38.08 -37.89 -43.45
CA GLU A 3 -38.32 -37.01 -42.31
C GLU A 3 -37.00 -36.28 -41.99
N GLU A 4 -37.00 -34.95 -42.03
CA GLU A 4 -35.99 -34.14 -41.36
C GLU A 4 -36.27 -34.19 -39.85
N THR A 5 -35.61 -35.10 -39.16
CA THR A 5 -35.50 -35.08 -37.70
C THR A 5 -34.56 -33.95 -37.30
N GLY A 6 -35.11 -32.74 -37.16
CA GLY A 6 -34.44 -31.63 -36.48
C GLY A 6 -34.30 -31.97 -35.00
N PHE A 7 -33.09 -32.34 -34.57
CA PHE A 7 -32.75 -32.42 -33.15
C PHE A 7 -32.89 -31.02 -32.52
N PRO A 8 -33.51 -30.87 -31.33
CA PRO A 8 -33.45 -29.61 -30.60
C PRO A 8 -31.99 -29.38 -30.17
N ILE A 9 -31.39 -28.30 -30.65
CA ILE A 9 -30.12 -27.83 -30.12
C ILE A 9 -30.40 -27.39 -28.68
N ASN A 10 -30.00 -28.20 -27.70
CA ASN A 10 -29.98 -27.81 -26.30
C ASN A 10 -29.07 -26.59 -26.16
N ARG A 11 -29.67 -25.40 -26.02
CA ARG A 11 -28.93 -24.17 -25.79
C ARG A 11 -28.47 -24.15 -24.33
N LEU A 12 -27.21 -24.48 -24.09
CA LEU A 12 -26.55 -24.29 -22.80
C LEU A 12 -26.17 -22.81 -22.68
N GLU A 13 -26.93 -22.06 -21.88
CA GLU A 13 -26.64 -20.66 -21.55
C GLU A 13 -26.01 -20.59 -20.14
N SER A 14 -24.91 -19.86 -19.98
CA SER A 14 -24.26 -19.67 -18.68
C SER A 14 -24.92 -18.55 -17.89
N VAL A 15 -25.68 -18.90 -16.85
CA VAL A 15 -26.19 -17.96 -15.85
C VAL A 15 -25.64 -18.36 -14.50
N ASN A 16 -24.72 -17.57 -13.95
CA ASN A 16 -24.10 -17.86 -12.66
C ASN A 16 -24.82 -17.10 -11.53
N PRO A 17 -25.41 -17.81 -10.55
CA PRO A 17 -26.03 -17.16 -9.41
C PRO A 17 -25.01 -16.68 -8.37
N VAL A 18 -25.36 -15.61 -7.65
CA VAL A 18 -24.66 -15.16 -6.44
C VAL A 18 -25.39 -15.72 -5.21
N TYR A 19 -24.64 -16.36 -4.31
CA TYR A 19 -25.15 -16.86 -3.04
C TYR A 19 -24.72 -15.94 -1.90
N SER A 20 -25.68 -15.50 -1.09
CA SER A 20 -25.40 -14.71 0.12
C SER A 20 -25.81 -15.49 1.38
N TRP A 21 -24.98 -15.38 2.42
CA TRP A 21 -25.13 -16.13 3.67
C TRP A 21 -25.11 -15.14 4.85
N SER A 22 -26.02 -15.30 5.81
CA SER A 22 -26.04 -14.51 7.04
C SER A 22 -26.41 -15.38 8.24
N ASN A 23 -25.63 -15.30 9.33
CA ASN A 23 -25.81 -16.15 10.53
C ASN A 23 -27.13 -15.93 11.30
N LEU A 24 -27.90 -14.88 10.97
CA LEU A 24 -29.12 -14.52 11.70
C LEU A 24 -30.38 -15.27 11.23
N THR A 25 -30.34 -15.90 10.05
CA THR A 25 -31.40 -16.79 9.57
C THR A 25 -30.75 -17.85 8.67
N TYR A 26 -30.90 -19.12 8.99
CA TYR A 26 -30.58 -20.27 8.12
C TYR A 26 -31.48 -20.23 6.87
N GLN A 27 -31.22 -19.28 5.98
CA GLN A 27 -31.88 -19.13 4.68
C GLN A 27 -30.81 -18.77 3.67
N ASP A 28 -30.42 -19.76 2.87
CA ASP A 28 -29.61 -19.58 1.68
C ASP A 28 -30.38 -18.65 0.73
N ARG A 29 -29.78 -17.56 0.27
CA ARG A 29 -30.43 -16.62 -0.64
C ARG A 29 -29.72 -16.62 -1.99
N LEU A 30 -30.46 -16.94 -3.04
CA LEU A 30 -30.01 -16.97 -4.42
C LEU A 30 -30.38 -15.64 -5.10
N PHE A 31 -29.40 -14.91 -5.61
CA PHE A 31 -29.63 -13.78 -6.50
C PHE A 31 -29.15 -14.12 -7.91
N ALA A 32 -30.05 -14.06 -8.88
CA ALA A 32 -29.75 -14.19 -10.30
C ALA A 32 -30.47 -13.04 -11.04
N PRO A 33 -29.76 -11.97 -11.46
CA PRO A 33 -30.38 -10.94 -12.27
C PRO A 33 -30.70 -11.52 -13.65
N LEU A 34 -31.98 -11.46 -14.07
CA LEU A 34 -32.45 -11.91 -15.38
C LEU A 34 -33.29 -10.78 -15.99
N ASP A 35 -32.89 -10.20 -17.13
CA ASP A 35 -33.67 -9.16 -17.84
C ASP A 35 -34.48 -9.75 -19.00
N GLU A 36 -35.81 -9.79 -18.94
CA GLU A 36 -36.74 -10.41 -19.92
C GLU A 36 -36.56 -10.04 -21.41
N ARG A 37 -35.78 -9.01 -21.79
CA ARG A 37 -35.81 -8.45 -23.17
C ARG A 37 -34.76 -8.95 -24.18
N VAL A 38 -33.71 -9.66 -23.77
CA VAL A 38 -32.61 -10.03 -24.69
C VAL A 38 -32.59 -11.54 -24.97
N ARG A 39 -32.61 -11.93 -26.25
CA ARG A 39 -32.68 -13.32 -26.76
C ARG A 39 -31.36 -14.12 -26.67
N THR A 40 -30.36 -13.58 -25.98
CA THR A 40 -29.03 -14.16 -25.78
C THR A 40 -28.55 -13.80 -24.38
N LYS A 41 -28.66 -14.71 -23.41
CA LYS A 41 -28.37 -14.42 -22.00
C LYS A 41 -27.29 -15.32 -21.44
N SER A 42 -26.04 -14.90 -21.61
CA SER A 42 -24.91 -15.40 -20.84
C SER A 42 -24.59 -14.38 -19.74
N TYR A 43 -25.12 -14.56 -18.53
CA TYR A 43 -24.77 -13.76 -17.36
C TYR A 43 -23.66 -14.48 -16.59
N LEU A 44 -22.41 -14.12 -16.87
CA LEU A 44 -21.33 -14.34 -15.93
C LEU A 44 -21.37 -13.16 -14.94
N ALA A 45 -21.94 -13.36 -13.74
CA ALA A 45 -21.62 -12.47 -12.63
C ALA A 45 -20.12 -12.61 -12.37
N ALA A 46 -19.36 -11.55 -12.67
CA ALA A 46 -17.90 -11.60 -12.64
C ALA A 46 -17.36 -11.04 -11.32
N THR A 47 -18.02 -10.05 -10.76
CA THR A 47 -17.53 -9.31 -9.59
C THR A 47 -18.66 -8.85 -8.68
N ALA A 48 -18.34 -8.72 -7.41
CA ALA A 48 -19.23 -8.19 -6.40
C ALA A 48 -18.45 -7.37 -5.37
N ASP A 49 -19.06 -6.31 -4.86
CA ASP A 49 -18.47 -5.48 -3.81
C ASP A 49 -19.50 -5.07 -2.75
N PHE A 50 -19.03 -5.04 -1.51
CA PHE A 50 -19.81 -4.77 -0.30
C PHE A 50 -18.94 -4.11 0.77
N LYS A 51 -18.47 -2.89 0.49
CA LYS A 51 -17.62 -2.12 1.42
C LYS A 51 -18.42 -1.48 2.56
N ASP A 52 -19.50 -0.77 2.23
CA ASP A 52 -20.16 0.14 3.18
C ASP A 52 -21.33 -0.47 3.96
N GLY A 53 -21.58 -1.77 3.80
CA GLY A 53 -22.65 -2.46 4.54
C GLY A 53 -24.09 -2.15 4.07
N GLY A 54 -24.28 -1.09 3.28
CA GLY A 54 -25.61 -0.61 2.86
C GLY A 54 -26.15 -1.25 1.58
N ARG A 55 -25.29 -1.50 0.59
CA ARG A 55 -25.68 -2.03 -0.73
C ARG A 55 -24.60 -2.97 -1.26
N LEU A 56 -25.05 -4.03 -1.94
CA LEU A 56 -24.24 -4.97 -2.71
C LEU A 56 -24.24 -4.56 -4.18
N TYR A 57 -23.06 -4.37 -4.75
CA TYR A 57 -22.89 -4.09 -6.16
C TYR A 57 -22.45 -5.35 -6.90
N ILE A 58 -23.02 -5.63 -8.07
CA ILE A 58 -22.74 -6.85 -8.86
C ILE A 58 -22.50 -6.46 -10.31
N GLY A 59 -21.35 -6.83 -10.85
CA GLY A 59 -20.98 -6.66 -12.24
C GLY A 59 -21.27 -7.89 -13.10
N ALA A 60 -21.88 -7.68 -14.26
CA ALA A 60 -22.27 -8.71 -15.21
C ALA A 60 -21.82 -8.33 -16.64
N PRO A 61 -20.53 -8.55 -16.99
CA PRO A 61 -19.96 -8.12 -18.27
C PRO A 61 -20.55 -8.81 -19.50
N GLY A 62 -21.15 -9.99 -19.36
CA GLY A 62 -21.75 -10.74 -20.47
C GLY A 62 -23.14 -10.26 -20.93
N SER A 63 -23.74 -9.32 -20.20
CA SER A 63 -25.08 -8.80 -20.49
C SER A 63 -25.11 -8.02 -21.80
N CYS A 64 -26.23 -8.10 -22.53
CA CYS A 64 -26.54 -7.28 -23.72
C CYS A 64 -25.40 -7.26 -24.74
N PHE A 65 -25.14 -8.37 -25.43
CA PHE A 65 -24.04 -8.47 -26.42
C PHE A 65 -22.68 -8.04 -25.84
N TRP A 66 -22.39 -8.48 -24.62
CA TRP A 66 -21.14 -8.14 -23.92
C TRP A 66 -20.91 -6.63 -23.72
N GLN A 67 -21.96 -5.81 -23.86
CA GLN A 67 -21.95 -4.43 -23.35
C GLN A 67 -21.64 -4.43 -21.85
N GLY A 68 -22.29 -5.35 -21.13
CA GLY A 68 -22.21 -5.50 -19.69
C GLY A 68 -23.27 -4.69 -18.94
N GLN A 69 -23.57 -5.11 -17.72
CA GLN A 69 -24.51 -4.44 -16.82
C GLN A 69 -23.97 -4.44 -15.39
N VAL A 70 -24.44 -3.49 -14.58
CA VAL A 70 -24.19 -3.48 -13.13
C VAL A 70 -25.51 -3.38 -12.39
N HIS A 71 -25.61 -4.13 -11.29
CA HIS A 71 -26.73 -4.14 -10.39
C HIS A 71 -26.31 -3.58 -9.02
N SER A 72 -27.18 -2.79 -8.41
CA SER A 72 -27.07 -2.35 -7.02
C SER A 72 -28.26 -2.86 -6.23
N VAL A 73 -27.99 -3.67 -5.22
CA VAL A 73 -28.98 -4.34 -4.39
C VAL A 73 -28.84 -3.83 -2.96
N ALA A 74 -29.91 -3.31 -2.36
CA ALA A 74 -29.89 -2.92 -0.95
C ALA A 74 -29.63 -4.13 -0.04
N ALA A 75 -28.83 -3.99 1.01
CA ALA A 75 -28.52 -5.08 1.94
C ALA A 75 -29.76 -5.59 2.69
N THR A 76 -30.76 -4.72 2.87
CA THR A 76 -32.05 -5.04 3.49
C THR A 76 -33.00 -5.84 2.58
N THR A 77 -32.69 -5.97 1.29
CA THR A 77 -33.53 -6.64 0.31
C THR A 77 -33.68 -8.13 0.67
N LYS A 78 -34.93 -8.57 0.84
CA LYS A 78 -35.25 -9.99 1.03
C LYS A 78 -35.57 -10.61 -0.31
N LEU A 79 -34.64 -11.41 -0.82
CA LEU A 79 -34.83 -12.18 -2.04
C LEU A 79 -35.40 -13.56 -1.67
N PRO A 80 -36.60 -13.93 -2.14
CA PRO A 80 -37.13 -15.26 -1.88
C PRO A 80 -36.24 -16.31 -2.56
N PHE A 81 -35.70 -17.24 -1.79
CA PHE A 81 -35.00 -18.40 -2.33
C PHE A 81 -35.97 -19.30 -3.07
N VAL A 82 -35.75 -19.50 -4.37
CA VAL A 82 -36.47 -20.49 -5.16
C VAL A 82 -35.49 -21.61 -5.48
N PRO A 83 -35.58 -22.79 -4.84
CA PRO A 83 -34.70 -23.91 -5.16
C PRO A 83 -34.88 -24.29 -6.63
N PRO A 84 -33.81 -24.60 -7.37
CA PRO A 84 -33.92 -25.06 -8.74
C PRO A 84 -34.56 -26.46 -8.75
N LYS A 85 -35.90 -26.54 -8.90
CA LYS A 85 -36.53 -27.78 -9.36
C LYS A 85 -36.12 -27.94 -10.82
N VAL A 86 -35.33 -28.98 -11.09
CA VAL A 86 -35.03 -29.61 -12.39
C VAL A 86 -35.51 -28.78 -13.60
N ILE A 87 -34.56 -28.14 -14.27
CA ILE A 87 -34.78 -27.32 -15.46
C ILE A 87 -35.02 -28.26 -16.64
N ILE A 88 -36.28 -28.65 -16.88
CA ILE A 88 -36.72 -29.06 -18.21
C ILE A 88 -37.16 -27.77 -18.91
N ILE A 89 -36.37 -27.33 -19.87
CA ILE A 89 -36.66 -26.15 -20.70
C ILE A 89 -37.78 -26.55 -21.64
N ASP A 90 -39.02 -26.19 -21.31
CA ASP A 90 -40.10 -26.10 -22.28
C ASP A 90 -40.24 -24.63 -22.70
N GLU A 91 -40.44 -24.39 -23.99
CA GLU A 91 -40.02 -23.20 -24.77
C GLU A 91 -40.67 -21.84 -24.44
N LYS A 92 -41.13 -21.56 -23.22
CA LYS A 92 -41.77 -20.26 -22.92
C LYS A 92 -41.32 -19.67 -21.59
N GLY A 93 -40.52 -18.60 -21.69
CA GLY A 93 -40.43 -17.49 -20.74
C GLY A 93 -40.30 -17.84 -19.27
N ARG A 94 -39.07 -17.75 -18.74
CA ARG A 94 -38.85 -17.83 -17.29
C ARG A 94 -39.41 -16.58 -16.60
N ILE A 95 -40.25 -16.81 -15.60
CA ILE A 95 -40.93 -15.80 -14.78
C ILE A 95 -39.96 -15.17 -13.80
N HIS A 96 -39.87 -13.84 -13.79
CA HIS A 96 -39.31 -13.07 -12.68
C HIS A 96 -40.44 -12.59 -11.76
N SER A 97 -40.24 -12.68 -10.43
CA SER A 97 -41.11 -12.07 -9.43
C SER A 97 -40.37 -10.89 -8.80
N GLN A 98 -40.46 -9.71 -9.41
CA GLN A 98 -40.12 -8.46 -8.73
C GLN A 98 -41.35 -7.97 -7.97
N ASN A 99 -41.17 -7.61 -6.70
CA ASN A 99 -42.20 -6.85 -6.03
C ASN A 99 -42.26 -5.45 -6.66
N ILE A 100 -43.34 -5.17 -7.38
CA ILE A 100 -43.61 -3.93 -8.13
C ILE A 100 -43.59 -2.69 -7.20
N HIS A 101 -43.62 -2.90 -5.89
CA HIS A 101 -43.66 -1.82 -4.90
C HIS A 101 -42.28 -1.35 -4.39
N ASN A 102 -41.17 -2.07 -4.61
CA ASN A 102 -39.84 -1.73 -4.06
C ASN A 102 -38.74 -1.54 -5.13
N ARG A 103 -38.95 -0.60 -6.05
CA ARG A 103 -37.98 -0.26 -7.12
C ARG A 103 -36.64 0.30 -6.60
N ALA A 104 -36.57 0.72 -5.32
CA ALA A 104 -35.34 1.22 -4.69
C ALA A 104 -34.38 0.12 -4.20
N ASP A 105 -34.86 -1.11 -4.08
CA ASP A 105 -34.13 -2.23 -3.50
C ASP A 105 -33.17 -2.91 -4.49
N VAL A 106 -33.49 -2.87 -5.78
CA VAL A 106 -32.66 -3.40 -6.87
C VAL A 106 -32.70 -2.43 -8.04
N ILE A 107 -31.53 -1.88 -8.40
CA ILE A 107 -31.36 -0.90 -9.48
C ILE A 107 -30.30 -1.45 -10.43
N SER A 108 -30.45 -1.25 -11.73
CA SER A 108 -29.45 -1.64 -12.73
C SER A 108 -29.07 -0.49 -13.65
N SER A 109 -27.89 -0.58 -14.25
CA SER A 109 -27.51 0.29 -15.36
C SER A 109 -28.45 0.09 -16.56
N SER A 110 -28.63 1.13 -17.37
CA SER A 110 -29.38 1.05 -18.62
C SER A 110 -28.53 0.45 -19.74
N ASP A 111 -29.18 -0.16 -20.73
CA ASP A 111 -28.52 -0.64 -21.94
C ASP A 111 -28.03 0.53 -22.81
N GLY A 112 -26.90 0.31 -23.48
CA GLY A 112 -26.29 1.27 -24.39
C GLY A 112 -26.67 1.03 -25.87
N PRO A 113 -26.30 1.95 -26.77
CA PRO A 113 -26.34 1.69 -28.21
C PRO A 113 -25.41 0.53 -28.59
N SER A 114 -25.62 -0.07 -29.78
CA SER A 114 -24.79 -1.18 -30.28
C SER A 114 -23.30 -0.81 -30.48
N SER A 115 -22.94 0.47 -30.43
CA SER A 115 -21.55 0.91 -30.43
C SER A 115 -20.81 0.58 -29.13
N ASP A 116 -21.55 0.31 -28.05
CA ASP A 116 -21.00 -0.09 -26.74
C ASP A 116 -20.92 -1.62 -26.58
N ASP A 117 -21.33 -2.40 -27.59
CA ASP A 117 -21.20 -3.86 -27.60
C ASP A 117 -19.73 -4.26 -27.35
N ASP A 118 -19.52 -5.44 -26.76
CA ASP A 118 -18.18 -5.98 -26.47
C ASP A 118 -17.30 -5.14 -25.51
N SER A 119 -17.88 -4.23 -24.72
CA SER A 119 -17.17 -3.33 -23.79
C SER A 119 -16.86 -3.92 -22.41
N TYR A 120 -17.63 -4.90 -21.94
CA TYR A 120 -17.50 -5.58 -20.65
C TYR A 120 -17.73 -4.67 -19.41
N LEU A 121 -18.78 -3.85 -19.41
CA LEU A 121 -19.20 -3.10 -18.23
C LEU A 121 -19.51 -4.04 -17.05
N GLY A 122 -18.91 -3.77 -15.89
CA GLY A 122 -19.03 -4.64 -14.71
C GLY A 122 -17.96 -5.73 -14.64
N TYR A 123 -16.89 -5.60 -15.45
CA TYR A 123 -15.74 -6.50 -15.35
C TYR A 123 -15.09 -6.45 -13.97
N SER A 124 -14.98 -5.25 -13.40
CA SER A 124 -14.57 -5.01 -12.02
C SER A 124 -15.47 -3.96 -11.38
N VAL A 125 -15.68 -4.05 -10.06
CA VAL A 125 -16.49 -3.10 -9.30
C VAL A 125 -15.79 -2.75 -7.99
N THR A 126 -15.86 -1.50 -7.58
CA THR A 126 -15.49 -1.07 -6.23
C THR A 126 -16.36 0.11 -5.82
N SER A 127 -16.71 0.19 -4.55
CA SER A 127 -17.49 1.29 -3.97
C SER A 127 -16.62 2.16 -3.09
N GLY A 128 -16.94 3.44 -3.02
CA GLY A 128 -16.20 4.40 -2.23
C GLY A 128 -16.75 5.80 -2.39
N ARG A 129 -16.21 6.74 -1.62
CA ARG A 129 -16.61 8.14 -1.69
C ARG A 129 -15.73 8.90 -2.69
N PHE A 130 -16.14 8.93 -3.95
CA PHE A 130 -15.37 9.54 -5.05
C PHE A 130 -15.77 10.99 -5.36
N ASP A 131 -16.85 11.50 -4.76
CA ASP A 131 -17.47 12.78 -5.14
C ASP A 131 -16.89 14.03 -4.45
N GLY A 132 -15.83 13.91 -3.65
CA GLY A 132 -15.05 15.05 -3.17
C GLY A 132 -15.83 16.10 -2.36
N GLY A 133 -16.94 15.72 -1.72
CA GLY A 133 -17.56 16.54 -0.67
C GLY A 133 -19.01 16.94 -0.83
N LEU A 134 -19.79 16.25 -1.68
CA LEU A 134 -21.24 16.37 -1.61
C LEU A 134 -21.76 15.53 -0.44
N GLU A 135 -22.33 16.17 0.59
CA GLU A 135 -23.05 15.44 1.64
C GLU A 135 -24.31 14.81 1.05
N ARG A 136 -24.29 13.48 0.87
CA ARG A 136 -25.44 12.70 0.38
C ARG A 136 -25.98 11.75 1.45
N PRO A 137 -27.28 11.39 1.39
CA PRO A 137 -27.91 10.47 2.35
C PRO A 137 -27.30 9.06 2.35
N PHE A 138 -26.69 8.66 1.24
CA PHE A 138 -25.93 7.42 1.10
C PHE A 138 -24.52 7.78 0.60
N PRO A 139 -23.46 7.42 1.35
CA PRO A 139 -22.13 8.02 1.18
C PRO A 139 -21.30 7.42 0.04
N SER A 140 -21.83 6.46 -0.69
CA SER A 140 -21.00 5.56 -1.52
C SER A 140 -21.40 5.59 -2.98
N ASP A 141 -20.46 6.06 -3.79
CA ASP A 141 -20.47 5.90 -5.23
C ASP A 141 -19.93 4.52 -5.61
N ILE A 142 -20.09 4.15 -6.87
CA ILE A 142 -19.55 2.93 -7.45
C ILE A 142 -18.68 3.28 -8.65
N ALA A 143 -17.48 2.72 -8.67
CA ALA A 143 -16.62 2.67 -9.83
C ALA A 143 -16.76 1.31 -10.52
N VAL A 144 -16.89 1.34 -11.85
CA VAL A 144 -17.12 0.16 -12.68
C VAL A 144 -16.10 0.11 -13.80
N GLY A 145 -15.32 -0.97 -13.86
CA GLY A 145 -14.35 -1.22 -14.91
C GLY A 145 -15.00 -1.69 -16.20
N VAL A 146 -14.52 -1.15 -17.32
CA VAL A 146 -14.96 -1.41 -18.69
C VAL A 146 -13.71 -1.55 -19.58
N PRO A 147 -12.94 -2.65 -19.42
CA PRO A 147 -11.58 -2.74 -19.97
C PRO A 147 -11.51 -2.77 -21.49
N LYS A 148 -12.61 -3.11 -22.19
CA LYS A 148 -12.69 -3.07 -23.65
C LYS A 148 -13.40 -1.82 -24.18
N GLY A 149 -13.88 -0.96 -23.30
CA GLY A 149 -14.52 0.31 -23.67
C GLY A 149 -13.54 1.30 -24.31
N GLU A 150 -14.10 2.36 -24.90
CA GLU A 150 -13.34 3.47 -25.49
C GLU A 150 -12.25 3.00 -26.46
N ARG A 151 -12.66 2.26 -27.51
CA ARG A 151 -11.75 1.73 -28.55
C ARG A 151 -10.59 0.90 -27.98
N LEU A 152 -10.86 0.07 -26.97
CA LEU A 152 -9.88 -0.80 -26.29
C LEU A 152 -8.81 -0.07 -25.46
N ASN A 153 -8.92 1.25 -25.26
CA ASN A 153 -8.12 1.93 -24.25
C ASN A 153 -8.54 1.54 -22.82
N GLY A 154 -9.78 1.07 -22.68
CA GLY A 154 -10.39 0.78 -21.39
C GLY A 154 -10.90 2.06 -20.73
N LYS A 155 -11.97 1.94 -19.95
CA LYS A 155 -12.50 3.05 -19.16
C LYS A 155 -13.05 2.56 -17.82
N VAL A 156 -13.13 3.47 -16.86
CA VAL A 156 -13.87 3.30 -15.61
C VAL A 156 -15.03 4.28 -15.62
N VAL A 157 -16.22 3.78 -15.31
CA VAL A 157 -17.44 4.57 -15.22
C VAL A 157 -17.80 4.73 -13.76
N LEU A 158 -17.94 5.98 -13.30
CA LEU A 158 -18.42 6.28 -11.96
C LEU A 158 -19.93 6.48 -11.99
N PHE A 159 -20.64 5.76 -11.13
CA PHE A 159 -22.05 5.99 -10.85
C PHE A 159 -22.26 6.32 -9.38
N THR A 160 -23.36 6.99 -9.10
CA THR A 160 -23.91 7.09 -7.74
C THR A 160 -24.56 5.75 -7.33
N TYR A 161 -24.93 5.62 -6.05
CA TYR A 161 -25.65 4.45 -5.52
C TYR A 161 -26.94 4.08 -6.29
N ASN A 162 -27.60 5.05 -6.93
CA ASN A 162 -28.81 4.87 -7.73
C ASN A 162 -28.54 4.72 -9.24
N MET A 163 -27.30 4.37 -9.63
CA MET A 163 -26.90 4.14 -11.02
C MET A 163 -27.00 5.38 -11.91
N THR A 164 -26.91 6.59 -11.34
CA THR A 164 -26.79 7.81 -12.15
C THR A 164 -25.32 8.05 -12.48
N HIS A 165 -25.05 8.31 -13.75
CA HIS A 165 -23.70 8.54 -14.25
C HIS A 165 -23.09 9.81 -13.64
N ILE A 166 -21.84 9.72 -13.18
CA ILE A 166 -21.07 10.83 -12.62
C ILE A 166 -20.03 11.30 -13.64
N ARG A 167 -19.07 10.43 -13.99
CA ARG A 167 -17.98 10.71 -14.93
C ARG A 167 -17.37 9.44 -15.50
N ASN A 168 -16.66 9.58 -16.61
CA ASN A 168 -15.83 8.53 -17.19
C ASN A 168 -14.35 8.88 -17.00
N ILE A 169 -13.55 7.86 -16.74
CA ILE A 169 -12.10 7.93 -16.69
C ILE A 169 -11.58 6.97 -17.76
N THR A 170 -10.78 7.47 -18.70
CA THR A 170 -10.31 6.69 -19.85
C THR A 170 -8.83 6.36 -19.69
N GLY A 171 -8.44 5.13 -20.04
CA GLY A 171 -7.04 4.71 -20.07
C GLY A 171 -6.24 5.37 -21.19
N GLU A 172 -4.93 5.49 -21.00
CA GLU A 172 -4.05 6.16 -21.96
C GLU A 172 -3.59 5.26 -23.12
N GLN A 173 -3.50 3.94 -22.90
CA GLN A 173 -2.89 3.00 -23.84
C GLN A 173 -3.88 1.93 -24.32
N LEU A 174 -3.94 1.76 -25.64
CA LEU A 174 -4.75 0.73 -26.29
C LEU A 174 -4.29 -0.67 -25.88
N GLY A 175 -5.23 -1.52 -25.49
CA GLY A 175 -4.96 -2.91 -25.14
C GLY A 175 -4.36 -3.12 -23.74
N ALA A 176 -4.11 -2.05 -22.97
CA ALA A 176 -3.55 -2.14 -21.61
C ALA A 176 -4.54 -2.73 -20.59
N TYR A 177 -5.80 -2.92 -20.98
CA TYR A 177 -6.87 -3.48 -20.15
C TYR A 177 -7.17 -2.62 -18.91
N PHE A 178 -7.12 -1.29 -19.06
CA PHE A 178 -7.42 -0.33 -17.99
C PHE A 178 -8.83 -0.55 -17.42
N GLY A 179 -8.92 -0.76 -16.10
CA GLY A 179 -10.17 -1.15 -15.43
C GLY A 179 -10.28 -2.67 -15.21
N TYR A 180 -9.20 -3.43 -15.38
CA TYR A 180 -9.17 -4.87 -15.11
C TYR A 180 -9.43 -5.18 -13.63
N ALA A 181 -8.69 -4.51 -12.74
CA ALA A 181 -8.84 -4.59 -11.29
C ALA A 181 -8.91 -3.18 -10.71
N MET A 182 -9.65 -3.01 -9.62
CA MET A 182 -9.81 -1.73 -8.95
C MET A 182 -9.86 -1.91 -7.44
N ALA A 183 -9.42 -0.88 -6.71
CA ALA A 183 -9.62 -0.75 -5.28
C ALA A 183 -9.95 0.70 -4.93
N SER A 184 -10.64 0.89 -3.82
CA SER A 184 -10.94 2.20 -3.23
C SER A 184 -10.35 2.29 -1.83
N CYS A 185 -9.57 3.33 -1.56
CA CYS A 185 -8.85 3.47 -0.30
C CYS A 185 -8.47 4.93 -0.09
N ASN A 186 -8.72 5.49 1.10
CA ASN A 186 -8.25 6.82 1.48
C ASN A 186 -6.73 6.77 1.79
N VAL A 187 -5.89 6.92 0.76
CA VAL A 187 -4.44 6.73 0.87
C VAL A 187 -3.70 8.05 1.17
N ASP A 188 -4.36 9.19 1.01
CA ASP A 188 -3.82 10.52 1.28
C ASP A 188 -4.28 11.14 2.61
N GLY A 189 -5.28 10.52 3.26
CA GLY A 189 -5.79 10.92 4.56
C GLY A 189 -6.83 12.04 4.51
N ASP A 190 -7.39 12.37 3.34
CA ASP A 190 -8.30 13.51 3.15
C ASP A 190 -9.79 13.25 3.51
N SER A 191 -10.11 12.02 3.94
CA SER A 191 -11.45 11.50 4.28
C SER A 191 -12.33 11.10 3.09
N TYR A 192 -11.80 11.14 1.87
CA TYR A 192 -12.41 10.57 0.66
C TYR A 192 -11.67 9.30 0.25
N ASP A 193 -12.33 8.42 -0.49
CA ASP A 193 -11.66 7.24 -1.02
C ASP A 193 -11.03 7.58 -2.36
N ASP A 194 -9.75 7.28 -2.50
CA ASP A 194 -9.05 7.38 -3.78
C ASP A 194 -9.31 6.14 -4.61
N LEU A 195 -9.41 6.33 -5.93
CA LEU A 195 -9.63 5.24 -6.86
C LEU A 195 -8.30 4.76 -7.44
N ILE A 196 -8.00 3.49 -7.24
CA ILE A 196 -6.83 2.81 -7.83
C ILE A 196 -7.31 1.88 -8.93
N VAL A 197 -6.75 2.01 -10.14
CA VAL A 197 -7.16 1.26 -11.34
C VAL A 197 -5.97 0.54 -11.94
N GLY A 198 -6.09 -0.77 -12.13
CA GLY A 198 -5.09 -1.61 -12.78
C GLY A 198 -5.23 -1.64 -14.30
N ALA A 199 -4.08 -1.58 -14.97
CA ALA A 199 -3.90 -1.85 -16.39
C ALA A 199 -2.78 -2.89 -16.56
N PRO A 200 -3.06 -4.18 -16.27
CA PRO A 200 -2.03 -5.21 -16.20
C PRO A 200 -1.36 -5.51 -17.54
N MET A 201 -1.95 -5.13 -18.67
CA MET A 201 -1.33 -5.34 -19.99
C MET A 201 -0.60 -4.09 -20.50
N TYR A 202 -0.45 -3.06 -19.65
CA TYR A 202 0.33 -1.88 -19.99
C TYR A 202 1.76 -2.25 -20.38
N THR A 203 2.26 -1.59 -21.41
CA THR A 203 3.61 -1.76 -21.94
C THR A 203 4.33 -0.41 -21.96
N GLU A 204 5.53 -0.36 -21.42
CA GLU A 204 6.38 0.83 -21.49
C GLU A 204 6.98 0.97 -22.90
N GLU A 205 6.62 2.04 -23.61
CA GLU A 205 7.15 2.32 -24.94
C GLU A 205 8.63 2.74 -24.86
N GLY A 206 9.44 2.29 -25.83
CA GLY A 206 10.84 2.71 -25.94
C GLY A 206 11.79 2.09 -24.92
N ASN A 207 11.38 1.02 -24.23
CA ASN A 207 12.30 0.25 -23.40
C ASN A 207 13.27 -0.55 -24.28
N ASP A 208 14.56 -0.19 -24.25
CA ASP A 208 15.64 -0.86 -24.97
C ASP A 208 15.81 -2.34 -24.58
N GLU A 209 15.32 -2.73 -23.39
CA GLU A 209 15.38 -4.11 -22.88
C GLU A 209 14.27 -5.02 -23.45
N GLY A 210 13.30 -4.45 -24.19
CA GLY A 210 12.28 -5.22 -24.90
C GLY A 210 11.20 -5.84 -24.00
N PHE A 211 10.97 -5.29 -22.80
CA PHE A 211 9.87 -5.73 -21.93
C PHE A 211 8.52 -5.22 -22.42
N TYR A 212 7.51 -6.09 -22.37
CA TYR A 212 6.12 -5.79 -22.69
C TYR A 212 5.21 -6.39 -21.61
N GLU A 213 3.98 -5.87 -21.51
CA GLU A 213 3.02 -6.27 -20.47
C GLU A 213 3.62 -6.21 -19.04
N THR A 214 4.42 -5.17 -18.77
CA THR A 214 4.94 -4.92 -17.41
C THR A 214 3.81 -4.63 -16.44
N GLY A 215 2.75 -3.97 -16.92
CA GLY A 215 1.59 -3.58 -16.15
C GLY A 215 1.82 -2.29 -15.36
N ARG A 216 0.72 -1.59 -15.05
CA ARG A 216 0.71 -0.30 -14.35
C ARG A 216 -0.56 -0.17 -13.51
N ILE A 217 -0.47 0.57 -12.41
CA ILE A 217 -1.67 1.09 -11.74
C ILE A 217 -1.74 2.60 -11.88
N TYR A 218 -2.97 3.11 -11.93
CA TYR A 218 -3.28 4.53 -11.92
C TYR A 218 -4.02 4.86 -10.62
N VAL A 219 -3.71 6.02 -10.06
CA VAL A 219 -4.30 6.55 -8.83
C VAL A 219 -5.00 7.86 -9.18
N PHE A 220 -6.26 7.94 -8.81
CA PHE A 220 -7.11 9.11 -8.96
C PHE A 220 -7.54 9.56 -7.57
N TYR A 221 -6.88 10.62 -7.07
CA TYR A 221 -7.20 11.18 -5.77
C TYR A 221 -8.55 11.87 -5.81
N ALA A 222 -9.38 11.62 -4.81
CA ALA A 222 -10.65 12.34 -4.68
C ALA A 222 -10.37 13.81 -4.29
N GLY A 223 -11.25 14.73 -4.70
CA GLY A 223 -11.11 16.16 -4.35
C GLY A 223 -9.94 16.92 -5.01
N HIS A 224 -8.92 16.26 -5.53
CA HIS A 224 -7.79 16.86 -6.24
C HIS A 224 -8.05 16.88 -7.75
N SER A 225 -7.84 18.05 -8.38
CA SER A 225 -7.97 18.23 -9.84
C SER A 225 -6.72 17.81 -10.61
N ASP A 226 -5.69 17.36 -9.90
CA ASP A 226 -4.44 16.91 -10.50
C ASP A 226 -4.68 15.56 -11.19
N GLY A 227 -4.06 15.38 -12.36
CA GLY A 227 -4.36 14.29 -13.29
C GLY A 227 -4.07 12.88 -12.73
N SER A 228 -4.09 11.88 -13.61
CA SER A 228 -3.77 10.51 -13.19
C SER A 228 -2.32 10.38 -12.73
N HIS A 229 -2.11 9.85 -11.52
CA HIS A 229 -0.79 9.44 -11.05
C HIS A 229 -0.58 7.95 -11.36
N SER A 230 0.62 7.53 -11.72
CA SER A 230 0.92 6.12 -12.01
C SER A 230 1.92 5.53 -11.03
N ARG A 231 1.79 4.24 -10.74
CA ARG A 231 2.81 3.45 -10.03
C ARG A 231 3.10 2.19 -10.84
N ASP A 232 4.37 1.84 -10.91
CA ASP A 232 4.88 0.72 -11.67
C ASP A 232 5.60 -0.23 -10.70
N GLY A 233 5.45 -1.54 -10.88
CA GLY A 233 6.21 -2.55 -10.14
C GLY A 233 7.65 -2.67 -10.63
N ASP A 234 8.31 -3.78 -10.28
CA ASP A 234 9.59 -4.09 -10.94
C ASP A 234 9.35 -4.29 -12.45
N LYS A 235 10.30 -3.80 -13.25
CA LYS A 235 10.24 -3.92 -14.71
C LYS A 235 10.55 -5.36 -15.13
N ASN A 236 9.54 -6.21 -15.02
CA ASN A 236 9.61 -7.61 -15.39
C ASN A 236 8.70 -7.85 -16.60
N ASN A 237 9.22 -8.59 -17.57
CA ASN A 237 8.48 -8.90 -18.78
C ASN A 237 7.24 -9.75 -18.43
N ARG A 238 6.07 -9.37 -18.98
CA ARG A 238 4.79 -10.07 -18.78
C ARG A 238 4.38 -10.28 -17.32
N ALA A 239 4.92 -9.50 -16.38
CA ALA A 239 4.61 -9.67 -14.97
C ALA A 239 3.16 -9.32 -14.64
N ARG A 240 2.54 -8.48 -15.48
CA ARG A 240 1.16 -8.00 -15.35
C ARG A 240 0.89 -7.34 -14.01
N PHE A 241 1.77 -6.44 -13.61
CA PHE A 241 1.57 -5.63 -12.41
C PHE A 241 0.24 -4.87 -12.47
N GLY A 242 -0.52 -4.87 -11.38
CA GLY A 242 -1.88 -4.31 -11.36
C GLY A 242 -2.97 -5.32 -11.73
N HIS A 243 -2.65 -6.62 -11.73
CA HIS A 243 -3.62 -7.70 -11.96
C HIS A 243 -4.64 -7.82 -10.82
N SER A 244 -4.19 -7.61 -9.59
CA SER A 244 -5.02 -7.59 -8.40
C SER A 244 -4.59 -6.41 -7.53
N ILE A 245 -5.54 -5.78 -6.86
CA ILE A 245 -5.31 -4.59 -6.03
C ILE A 245 -6.21 -4.70 -4.80
N ALA A 246 -5.67 -4.42 -3.62
CA ALA A 246 -6.45 -4.35 -2.39
C ALA A 246 -6.02 -3.16 -1.52
N CYS A 247 -7.00 -2.51 -0.89
CA CYS A 247 -6.77 -1.62 0.24
C CYS A 247 -6.39 -2.48 1.45
N LEU A 248 -5.25 -2.18 2.06
CA LEU A 248 -4.75 -2.89 3.25
C LEU A 248 -5.22 -2.22 4.55
N GLY A 249 -5.78 -1.01 4.47
CA GLY A 249 -5.83 -0.12 5.61
C GLY A 249 -4.41 0.34 5.97
N ASP A 250 -4.25 0.92 7.15
CA ASP A 250 -2.97 1.40 7.66
C ASP A 250 -2.14 0.25 8.27
N VAL A 251 -1.28 -0.37 7.44
CA VAL A 251 -0.48 -1.57 7.74
C VAL A 251 0.77 -1.27 8.56
N ASN A 252 1.23 -0.01 8.56
CA ASN A 252 2.39 0.43 9.32
C ASN A 252 2.02 1.38 10.49
N ARG A 253 0.75 1.72 10.64
CA ARG A 253 0.18 2.61 11.68
C ARG A 253 0.72 4.04 11.61
N ASP A 254 1.01 4.55 10.40
CA ASP A 254 1.51 5.91 10.21
C ASP A 254 0.41 6.96 9.96
N GLY A 255 -0.86 6.53 9.94
CA GLY A 255 -2.03 7.38 9.79
C GLY A 255 -2.59 7.45 8.38
N TYR A 256 -1.96 6.81 7.39
CA TYR A 256 -2.43 6.74 6.02
C TYR A 256 -2.74 5.29 5.64
N ASN A 257 -3.75 5.05 4.79
CA ASN A 257 -4.00 3.69 4.34
C ASN A 257 -3.04 3.28 3.23
N ASP A 258 -2.74 1.99 3.19
CA ASP A 258 -1.79 1.38 2.28
C ASP A 258 -2.48 0.45 1.28
N ILE A 259 -1.77 0.07 0.22
CA ILE A 259 -2.29 -0.84 -0.80
C ILE A 259 -1.34 -2.00 -1.08
N ALA A 260 -1.93 -3.12 -1.50
CA ALA A 260 -1.23 -4.25 -2.10
C ALA A 260 -1.56 -4.37 -3.59
N VAL A 261 -0.56 -4.69 -4.40
CA VAL A 261 -0.69 -4.85 -5.85
C VAL A 261 -0.04 -6.16 -6.30
N GLY A 262 -0.80 -7.02 -6.97
CA GLY A 262 -0.31 -8.29 -7.50
C GLY A 262 0.30 -8.19 -8.90
N ALA A 263 1.36 -8.96 -9.11
CA ALA A 263 1.99 -9.27 -10.40
C ALA A 263 2.18 -10.79 -10.49
N PRO A 264 1.11 -11.55 -10.77
CA PRO A 264 1.09 -13.01 -10.64
C PRO A 264 2.00 -13.76 -11.60
N TYR A 265 2.58 -13.09 -12.59
CA TYR A 265 3.46 -13.71 -13.58
C TYR A 265 4.87 -13.09 -13.57
N SER A 266 5.24 -12.45 -12.46
CA SER A 266 6.60 -11.94 -12.27
C SER A 266 7.64 -13.07 -12.35
N ASN A 267 8.90 -12.72 -12.64
CA ASN A 267 9.99 -13.68 -12.88
C ASN A 267 9.72 -14.58 -14.10
N ASP A 268 9.46 -13.95 -15.26
CA ASP A 268 9.20 -14.61 -16.55
C ASP A 268 8.05 -15.64 -16.54
N GLY A 269 7.05 -15.44 -15.67
CA GLY A 269 5.90 -16.34 -15.52
C GLY A 269 6.17 -17.59 -14.69
N GLU A 270 7.39 -17.76 -14.16
CA GLU A 270 7.76 -18.89 -13.28
C GLU A 270 7.53 -18.60 -11.79
N GLY A 271 6.96 -17.46 -11.45
CA GLY A 271 6.62 -17.08 -10.09
C GLY A 271 5.50 -16.05 -10.06
N GLY A 272 5.45 -15.29 -8.98
CA GLY A 272 4.52 -14.19 -8.79
C GLY A 272 5.02 -13.27 -7.69
N ALA A 273 4.49 -12.06 -7.63
CA ALA A 273 4.87 -11.08 -6.61
C ALA A 273 3.68 -10.27 -6.14
N VAL A 274 3.74 -9.80 -4.90
CA VAL A 274 2.85 -8.80 -4.34
C VAL A 274 3.68 -7.63 -3.81
N TYR A 275 3.36 -6.44 -4.28
CA TYR A 275 4.02 -5.19 -3.91
C TYR A 275 3.16 -4.44 -2.91
N ILE A 276 3.77 -3.93 -1.85
CA ILE A 276 3.12 -3.12 -0.82
C ILE A 276 3.55 -1.67 -1.04
N TYR A 277 2.59 -0.77 -1.15
CA TYR A 277 2.84 0.66 -1.24
C TYR A 277 2.24 1.35 -0.03
N HIS A 278 3.04 2.17 0.65
CA HIS A 278 2.54 2.99 1.74
C HIS A 278 1.84 4.25 1.22
N GLY A 279 0.77 4.63 1.91
CA GLY A 279 0.14 5.94 1.79
C GLY A 279 1.02 7.05 2.36
N SER A 280 0.60 8.29 2.13
CA SER A 280 1.19 9.49 2.74
C SER A 280 0.28 10.69 2.46
N LYS A 281 0.50 11.81 3.15
CA LYS A 281 -0.21 13.08 2.88
C LYS A 281 -0.16 13.55 1.41
N ASP A 282 0.87 13.12 0.67
CA ASP A 282 1.09 13.49 -0.73
C ASP A 282 0.56 12.38 -1.69
N GLY A 283 -0.21 11.43 -1.14
CA GLY A 283 -0.71 10.24 -1.81
C GLY A 283 0.18 9.00 -1.66
N ILE A 284 -0.03 8.01 -2.52
CA ILE A 284 0.77 6.77 -2.54
C ILE A 284 2.23 7.09 -2.85
N ARG A 285 3.18 6.56 -2.09
CA ARG A 285 4.61 6.76 -2.36
C ARG A 285 5.01 6.20 -3.73
N GLU A 286 5.96 6.84 -4.41
CA GLU A 286 6.40 6.41 -5.75
C GLU A 286 7.01 5.01 -5.76
N LYS A 287 7.79 4.68 -4.73
CA LYS A 287 8.44 3.38 -4.58
C LYS A 287 7.68 2.53 -3.56
N TYR A 288 7.47 1.26 -3.89
CA TYR A 288 6.95 0.27 -2.94
C TYR A 288 7.83 0.16 -1.69
N SER A 289 7.21 -0.12 -0.55
CA SER A 289 7.90 -0.32 0.73
C SER A 289 8.39 -1.76 0.92
N GLN A 290 7.68 -2.73 0.32
CA GLN A 290 8.00 -4.15 0.41
C GLN A 290 7.54 -4.90 -0.85
N VAL A 291 8.27 -5.96 -1.21
CA VAL A 291 7.84 -6.95 -2.20
C VAL A 291 7.86 -8.31 -1.54
N ILE A 292 6.79 -9.08 -1.73
CA ILE A 292 6.68 -10.48 -1.34
C ILE A 292 6.76 -11.29 -2.63
N ARG A 293 7.84 -12.04 -2.82
CA ARG A 293 8.05 -12.84 -4.04
C ARG A 293 7.71 -14.30 -3.78
N ALA A 294 7.19 -14.99 -4.79
CA ALA A 294 6.92 -16.41 -4.73
C ALA A 294 8.17 -17.24 -4.40
N GLU A 295 9.34 -16.82 -4.89
CA GLU A 295 10.62 -17.50 -4.65
C GLU A 295 11.05 -17.51 -3.18
N ASP A 296 10.59 -16.54 -2.38
CA ASP A 296 10.83 -16.46 -0.94
C ASP A 296 9.87 -17.36 -0.14
N ILE A 297 8.86 -17.95 -0.79
CA ILE A 297 7.84 -18.78 -0.17
C ILE A 297 8.17 -20.26 -0.38
N PRO A 298 8.13 -21.09 0.68
CA PRO A 298 8.35 -22.53 0.55
C PRO A 298 7.43 -23.16 -0.51
N GLY A 299 8.04 -23.79 -1.51
CA GLY A 299 7.33 -24.44 -2.61
C GLY A 299 7.18 -23.61 -3.88
N ASN A 300 7.63 -22.34 -3.89
CA ASN A 300 7.60 -21.42 -5.04
C ASN A 300 6.25 -21.42 -5.78
N PRO A 301 5.17 -20.89 -5.16
CA PRO A 301 3.83 -20.95 -5.73
C PRO A 301 3.72 -20.20 -7.06
N LEU A 302 3.09 -20.85 -8.04
CA LEU A 302 2.74 -20.27 -9.34
C LEU A 302 1.52 -19.37 -9.20
N THR A 303 1.46 -18.30 -10.00
CA THR A 303 0.36 -17.30 -9.97
C THR A 303 0.17 -16.60 -8.62
N PHE A 304 1.23 -16.54 -7.80
CA PHE A 304 1.19 -15.87 -6.50
C PHE A 304 0.91 -14.37 -6.66
N GLY A 305 -0.18 -13.89 -6.04
CA GLY A 305 -0.65 -12.51 -6.22
C GLY A 305 -1.75 -12.37 -7.27
N PHE A 306 -2.31 -13.47 -7.78
CA PHE A 306 -3.44 -13.42 -8.71
C PHE A 306 -4.69 -12.82 -8.05
N SER A 307 -4.86 -13.07 -6.75
CA SER A 307 -5.86 -12.39 -5.92
C SER A 307 -5.21 -11.95 -4.61
N VAL A 308 -5.59 -10.77 -4.13
CA VAL A 308 -5.13 -10.21 -2.86
C VAL A 308 -6.34 -9.64 -2.11
N ALA A 309 -6.32 -9.76 -0.79
CA ALA A 309 -7.31 -9.13 0.09
C ALA A 309 -6.64 -8.77 1.42
N GLY A 310 -6.95 -7.60 1.97
CA GLY A 310 -6.41 -7.11 3.23
C GLY A 310 -7.42 -6.25 3.99
N GLY A 311 -6.94 -5.41 4.92
CA GLY A 311 -7.79 -4.50 5.70
C GLY A 311 -8.37 -5.09 6.98
N VAL A 312 -8.01 -6.33 7.33
CA VAL A 312 -8.54 -7.01 8.53
C VAL A 312 -7.39 -7.56 9.36
N ASP A 313 -7.37 -7.21 10.65
CA ASP A 313 -6.47 -7.78 11.64
C ASP A 313 -6.98 -9.17 12.08
N MET A 314 -6.31 -10.23 11.63
CA MET A 314 -6.73 -11.62 11.82
C MET A 314 -6.11 -12.24 13.09
N ASP A 315 -4.95 -11.75 13.53
CA ASP A 315 -4.26 -12.26 14.73
C ASP A 315 -4.42 -11.37 15.98
N ARG A 316 -5.15 -10.26 15.86
CA ARG A 316 -5.46 -9.28 16.91
C ARG A 316 -4.23 -8.56 17.44
N ASN A 317 -3.22 -8.35 16.59
CA ASN A 317 -2.01 -7.61 16.95
C ASN A 317 -2.14 -6.09 16.74
N GLN A 318 -3.32 -5.61 16.32
CA GLN A 318 -3.66 -4.24 15.96
C GLN A 318 -3.08 -3.78 14.63
N TYR A 319 -2.63 -4.66 13.75
CA TYR A 319 -2.21 -4.31 12.40
C TYR A 319 -3.04 -5.13 11.41
N PRO A 320 -3.54 -4.53 10.32
CA PRO A 320 -4.27 -5.29 9.32
C PRO A 320 -3.34 -6.28 8.61
N ASP A 321 -3.87 -7.47 8.34
CA ASP A 321 -3.13 -8.55 7.68
C ASP A 321 -3.45 -8.60 6.17
N LEU A 322 -2.63 -9.36 5.44
CA LEU A 322 -2.78 -9.57 4.01
C LEU A 322 -2.98 -11.05 3.70
N SER A 323 -3.93 -11.35 2.82
CA SER A 323 -4.11 -12.67 2.21
C SER A 323 -3.79 -12.64 0.72
N VAL A 324 -3.15 -13.71 0.23
CA VAL A 324 -2.72 -13.82 -1.16
C VAL A 324 -3.09 -15.19 -1.72
N GLY A 325 -3.74 -15.21 -2.88
CA GLY A 325 -4.08 -16.43 -3.62
C GLY A 325 -3.06 -16.76 -4.71
N ALA A 326 -2.84 -18.06 -4.89
CA ALA A 326 -2.00 -18.67 -5.94
C ALA A 326 -2.77 -19.88 -6.52
N TYR A 327 -3.66 -19.62 -7.47
CA TYR A 327 -4.67 -20.61 -7.87
C TYR A 327 -4.07 -21.82 -8.59
N GLU A 328 -3.03 -21.64 -9.42
CA GLU A 328 -2.39 -22.76 -10.13
C GLU A 328 -1.68 -23.72 -9.17
N SER A 329 -1.22 -23.22 -8.03
CA SER A 329 -0.67 -24.04 -6.95
C SER A 329 -1.72 -24.54 -5.96
N ASN A 330 -3.01 -24.20 -6.13
CA ASN A 330 -4.09 -24.51 -5.19
C ASN A 330 -3.78 -24.04 -3.75
N GLN A 331 -3.16 -22.87 -3.62
CA GLN A 331 -2.68 -22.35 -2.33
C GLN A 331 -3.21 -20.95 -2.05
N ALA A 332 -3.39 -20.67 -0.76
CA ALA A 332 -3.66 -19.35 -0.22
C ALA A 332 -2.75 -19.10 0.98
N PHE A 333 -2.25 -17.88 1.09
CA PHE A 333 -1.28 -17.48 2.09
C PHE A 333 -1.85 -16.36 2.95
N LEU A 334 -1.53 -16.37 4.24
CA LEU A 334 -1.84 -15.29 5.18
C LEU A 334 -0.52 -14.71 5.68
N PHE A 335 -0.31 -13.43 5.40
CA PHE A 335 0.82 -12.63 5.86
C PHE A 335 0.36 -11.73 6.98
N LYS A 336 0.98 -11.90 8.13
CA LYS A 336 0.63 -11.13 9.32
C LYS A 336 1.53 -9.93 9.45
N ALA A 337 0.95 -8.75 9.65
CA ALA A 337 1.72 -7.53 9.81
C ALA A 337 2.51 -7.55 11.13
N ARG A 338 3.73 -7.01 11.11
CA ARG A 338 4.61 -7.00 12.29
C ARG A 338 4.46 -5.66 13.02
N PRO A 339 4.42 -5.62 14.37
CA PRO A 339 4.36 -4.36 15.09
C PRO A 339 5.52 -3.42 14.75
N VAL A 340 5.20 -2.15 14.49
CA VAL A 340 6.18 -1.13 14.10
C VAL A 340 6.64 -0.34 15.32
N VAL A 341 7.97 -0.22 15.45
CA VAL A 341 8.65 0.56 16.47
C VAL A 341 9.03 1.91 15.87
N GLU A 342 8.46 2.97 16.42
CA GLU A 342 8.82 4.35 16.13
C GLU A 342 9.89 4.79 17.13
N MET A 343 11.02 5.31 16.65
CA MET A 343 12.15 5.64 17.50
C MET A 343 12.49 7.12 17.39
N HIS A 344 12.27 7.85 18.48
CA HIS A 344 12.72 9.22 18.61
C HIS A 344 14.12 9.24 19.20
N THR A 345 15.09 9.66 18.38
CA THR A 345 16.48 9.80 18.80
C THR A 345 16.97 11.23 18.68
N SER A 346 17.90 11.61 19.55
CA SER A 346 18.64 12.86 19.44
C SER A 346 20.06 12.67 19.94
N VAL A 347 21.01 13.31 19.28
CA VAL A 347 22.40 13.41 19.70
C VAL A 347 22.77 14.88 19.70
N THR A 348 23.39 15.38 20.76
CA THR A 348 23.70 16.81 20.89
C THR A 348 25.01 17.04 21.63
N PHE A 349 25.89 17.87 21.05
CA PHE A 349 27.03 18.43 21.78
C PHE A 349 26.55 19.52 22.74
N GLU A 350 26.90 19.38 24.01
CA GLU A 350 26.63 20.35 25.08
C GLU A 350 27.62 21.51 24.99
N SER A 351 27.40 22.42 24.03
CA SER A 351 28.16 23.65 23.83
C SER A 351 27.23 24.73 23.30
N GLU A 352 27.18 25.89 23.98
CA GLU A 352 26.32 27.01 23.60
C GLU A 352 26.69 27.58 22.22
N SER A 353 27.98 27.60 21.89
CA SER A 353 28.49 28.16 20.64
C SER A 353 28.59 27.14 19.49
N LYS A 354 28.28 25.85 19.75
CA LYS A 354 28.56 24.72 18.83
C LYS A 354 30.00 24.71 18.31
N GLN A 355 30.93 25.21 19.13
CA GLN A 355 32.35 25.27 18.84
C GLN A 355 33.16 24.61 19.95
N ILE A 356 34.33 24.09 19.58
CA ILE A 356 35.36 23.61 20.52
C ILE A 356 36.66 24.40 20.32
N SER A 357 37.15 25.00 21.39
CA SER A 357 38.43 25.70 21.43
C SER A 357 39.59 24.72 21.56
N LEU A 358 40.70 24.97 20.86
CA LEU A 358 41.93 24.19 21.00
C LEU A 358 42.76 24.59 22.23
N GLU A 359 42.47 25.76 22.80
CA GLU A 359 43.19 26.36 23.92
C GLU A 359 42.62 25.90 25.25
N GLU A 360 41.31 25.68 25.32
CA GLU A 360 40.59 25.23 26.52
C GLU A 360 40.74 23.72 26.74
N ARG A 361 41.79 23.33 27.47
CA ARG A 361 42.15 21.93 27.74
C ARG A 361 41.68 21.46 29.11
N ASN A 362 40.37 21.30 29.24
CA ASN A 362 39.71 21.03 30.53
C ASN A 362 39.78 19.57 30.97
N CYS A 363 39.96 18.62 30.04
CA CYS A 363 40.05 17.20 30.36
C CYS A 363 41.49 16.69 30.37
N THR A 364 41.72 15.63 31.15
CA THR A 364 43.02 14.98 31.30
C THR A 364 42.91 13.52 30.88
N LEU A 365 43.80 13.09 29.98
CA LEU A 365 43.91 11.71 29.52
C LEU A 365 44.65 10.82 30.53
N LYS A 366 44.63 9.50 30.34
CA LYS A 366 45.38 8.54 31.19
C LYS A 366 46.89 8.79 31.21
N ASP A 367 47.43 9.34 30.13
CA ASP A 367 48.83 9.75 30.01
C ASP A 367 49.16 11.10 30.68
N ARG A 368 48.16 11.71 31.36
CA ARG A 368 48.20 13.03 32.00
C ARG A 368 48.27 14.22 31.04
N SER A 369 48.16 14.02 29.74
CA SER A 369 48.04 15.11 28.79
C SER A 369 46.69 15.81 28.91
N ARG A 370 46.68 17.14 28.76
CA ARG A 370 45.44 17.93 28.80
C ARG A 370 44.91 18.12 27.40
N VAL A 371 43.62 17.84 27.20
CA VAL A 371 42.93 17.88 25.91
C VAL A 371 41.64 18.71 25.99
N PRO A 372 41.23 19.35 24.87
CA PRO A 372 39.90 19.92 24.77
C PRO A 372 38.85 18.81 24.75
N CYS A 373 37.77 19.02 25.48
CA CYS A 373 36.68 18.06 25.58
C CYS A 373 35.32 18.75 25.65
N VAL A 374 34.31 18.00 25.26
CA VAL A 374 32.91 18.42 25.25
C VAL A 374 32.05 17.22 25.64
N LYS A 375 30.90 17.48 26.25
CA LYS A 375 29.93 16.42 26.54
C LYS A 375 29.04 16.21 25.31
N LEU A 376 28.79 14.96 24.99
CA LEU A 376 27.86 14.53 23.96
C LEU A 376 26.69 13.84 24.64
N ASN A 377 25.48 14.39 24.54
CA ASN A 377 24.27 13.80 25.08
C ASN A 377 23.53 13.04 23.98
N ALA A 378 23.28 11.75 24.20
CA ALA A 378 22.49 10.90 23.32
C ALA A 378 21.21 10.46 24.04
N CYS A 379 20.05 10.77 23.48
CA CYS A 379 18.75 10.39 24.03
C CYS A 379 17.95 9.53 23.04
N LEU A 380 17.28 8.52 23.56
CA LEU A 380 16.43 7.59 22.81
C LEU A 380 15.12 7.37 23.55
N ARG A 381 14.01 7.38 22.81
CA ARG A 381 12.67 7.01 23.28
C ARG A 381 11.97 6.27 22.16
N TYR A 382 11.42 5.10 22.43
CA TYR A 382 10.65 4.37 21.44
C TYR A 382 9.18 4.26 21.82
N GLU A 383 8.34 4.21 20.80
CA GLU A 383 6.89 4.02 20.85
C GLU A 383 6.44 3.02 19.79
N GLY A 384 5.12 2.79 19.70
CA GLY A 384 4.53 1.87 18.73
C GLY A 384 3.36 1.08 19.31
N LEU A 385 2.29 0.91 18.53
CA LEU A 385 1.14 0.10 18.89
C LEU A 385 1.49 -1.39 18.81
N GLY A 386 0.95 -2.24 19.71
CA GLY A 386 1.27 -3.67 19.73
C GLY A 386 2.71 -4.05 20.14
N VAL A 387 3.60 -3.06 20.34
CA VAL A 387 5.00 -3.28 20.73
C VAL A 387 5.16 -3.57 22.23
N GLU A 388 6.05 -4.50 22.55
CA GLU A 388 6.43 -4.89 23.91
C GLU A 388 6.95 -3.73 24.79
N SER A 389 6.72 -3.82 26.10
CA SER A 389 7.08 -2.76 27.06
C SER A 389 8.59 -2.58 27.25
N LYS A 390 9.39 -3.57 26.85
CA LYS A 390 10.86 -3.54 26.96
C LYS A 390 11.51 -4.23 25.78
N LEU A 391 12.36 -3.54 25.03
CA LEU A 391 13.02 -4.08 23.84
C LEU A 391 14.55 -3.91 23.89
N PRO A 392 15.32 -4.88 23.37
CA PRO A 392 16.76 -4.79 23.24
C PRO A 392 17.15 -4.04 21.96
N PHE A 393 18.01 -3.04 22.10
CA PHE A 393 18.61 -2.29 21.00
C PHE A 393 20.13 -2.39 21.05
N GLU A 394 20.75 -2.49 19.87
CA GLU A 394 22.17 -2.22 19.70
C GLU A 394 22.31 -0.77 19.22
N ILE A 395 23.12 0.00 19.93
CA ILE A 395 23.34 1.42 19.68
C ILE A 395 24.80 1.61 19.32
N GLN A 396 25.04 2.33 18.24
CA GLN A 396 26.38 2.71 17.81
C GLN A 396 26.52 4.24 17.79
N VAL A 397 27.48 4.76 18.54
CA VAL A 397 27.86 6.17 18.51
C VAL A 397 29.16 6.30 17.73
N LEU A 398 29.13 7.01 16.61
CA LEU A 398 30.29 7.29 15.76
C LEU A 398 30.68 8.76 15.87
N LEU A 399 31.94 9.02 16.20
CA LEU A 399 32.51 10.37 16.28
C LEU A 399 33.33 10.70 15.03
N ASP A 400 33.21 11.95 14.59
CA ASP A 400 33.84 12.47 13.36
C ASP A 400 33.44 11.67 12.11
N ALA A 401 32.13 11.49 11.92
CA ALA A 401 31.54 10.65 10.87
C ALA A 401 31.94 11.05 9.44
N ARG A 402 32.32 12.32 9.21
CA ARG A 402 32.89 12.78 7.92
C ARG A 402 34.30 12.26 7.64
N LYS A 403 35.02 11.81 8.68
CA LYS A 403 36.41 11.34 8.60
C LYS A 403 36.64 10.02 9.37
N PRO A 404 35.94 8.94 9.01
CA PRO A 404 36.01 7.68 9.76
C PRO A 404 37.41 7.03 9.71
N LYS A 405 38.20 7.28 8.66
CA LYS A 405 39.55 6.73 8.51
C LYS A 405 40.63 7.43 9.35
N SER A 406 40.40 8.68 9.72
CA SER A 406 41.35 9.49 10.51
C SER A 406 40.59 10.39 11.50
N PRO A 407 39.84 9.78 12.43
CA PRO A 407 38.90 10.50 13.27
C PRO A 407 39.63 11.36 14.30
N ARG A 408 39.17 12.60 14.43
CA ARG A 408 39.75 13.65 15.28
C ARG A 408 39.16 13.65 16.68
N LEU A 409 37.93 13.16 16.84
CA LEU A 409 37.27 12.99 18.13
C LEU A 409 37.48 11.58 18.68
N ALA A 410 37.53 11.44 20.00
CA ALA A 410 37.54 10.16 20.69
C ALA A 410 36.78 10.22 22.03
N PHE A 411 36.31 9.08 22.49
CA PHE A 411 35.69 8.92 23.81
C PHE A 411 36.76 8.97 24.91
N LEU A 412 36.43 9.55 26.07
CA LEU A 412 37.30 9.63 27.25
C LEU A 412 36.90 8.63 28.34
N ASP A 413 35.60 8.38 28.51
CA ASP A 413 35.00 7.69 29.65
C ASP A 413 34.83 6.16 29.46
N GLN A 414 34.27 5.72 28.34
CA GLN A 414 33.91 4.31 28.11
C GLN A 414 35.10 3.49 27.55
N GLU A 415 35.83 4.03 26.57
CA GLU A 415 36.98 3.37 25.93
C GLU A 415 37.96 4.41 25.36
N GLU A 416 38.83 4.94 26.22
CA GLU A 416 39.73 6.05 25.88
C GLU A 416 40.50 5.83 24.56
N GLY A 417 40.35 6.78 23.63
CA GLY A 417 41.05 6.80 22.35
C GLY A 417 40.28 6.20 21.16
N ARG A 418 39.18 5.48 21.40
CA ARG A 418 38.28 5.01 20.34
C ARG A 418 37.36 6.13 19.86
N SER A 419 36.95 6.05 18.58
CA SER A 419 36.08 7.02 17.92
C SER A 419 34.71 6.43 17.54
N SER A 420 34.48 5.16 17.84
CA SER A 420 33.20 4.47 17.70
C SER A 420 32.95 3.60 18.92
N LEU A 421 31.71 3.59 19.41
CA LEU A 421 31.29 2.79 20.55
C LEU A 421 30.01 2.04 20.18
N ASN A 422 29.97 0.73 20.47
CA ASN A 422 28.79 -0.10 20.29
C ASN A 422 28.34 -0.63 21.65
N GLU A 423 27.07 -0.46 21.98
CA GLU A 423 26.49 -0.91 23.25
C GLU A 423 25.15 -1.61 22.99
N THR A 424 24.89 -2.65 23.76
CA THR A 424 23.57 -3.29 23.78
C THR A 424 22.83 -2.87 25.04
N MET A 425 21.57 -2.48 24.90
CA MET A 425 20.79 -2.02 26.03
C MET A 425 19.31 -2.32 25.87
N PHE A 426 18.60 -2.38 27.00
CA PHE A 426 17.16 -2.54 27.03
C PHE A 426 16.49 -1.19 27.29
N LEU A 427 15.68 -0.74 26.35
CA LEU A 427 14.86 0.46 26.51
C LEU A 427 13.47 0.07 27.03
N GLU A 428 12.81 0.97 27.74
CA GLU A 428 11.42 0.84 28.18
C GLU A 428 10.52 1.75 27.32
N LYS A 429 9.38 1.22 26.88
CA LYS A 429 8.44 1.91 26.00
C LYS A 429 7.98 3.25 26.59
N GLY A 430 8.03 4.32 25.79
CA GLY A 430 7.60 5.67 26.18
C GLY A 430 8.52 6.36 27.19
N ARG A 431 9.56 5.70 27.69
CA ARG A 431 10.53 6.28 28.62
C ARG A 431 11.70 6.86 27.86
N ASN A 432 12.01 8.12 28.14
CA ASN A 432 13.19 8.76 27.57
C ASN A 432 14.45 8.28 28.31
N PHE A 433 15.39 7.68 27.57
CA PHE A 433 16.69 7.27 28.06
C PHE A 433 17.76 8.19 27.50
N CYS A 434 18.53 8.86 28.35
CA CYS A 434 19.64 9.70 27.94
C CYS A 434 20.95 9.23 28.57
N LYS A 435 22.01 9.22 27.78
CA LYS A 435 23.37 8.91 28.21
C LYS A 435 24.31 10.00 27.73
N PHE A 436 25.18 10.42 28.63
CA PHE A 436 26.23 11.40 28.35
C PHE A 436 27.54 10.67 28.09
N TYR A 437 28.24 11.11 27.05
CA TYR A 437 29.59 10.67 26.70
C TYR A 437 30.53 11.86 26.79
N LEU A 438 31.63 11.71 27.52
CA LEU A 438 32.67 12.72 27.52
C LEU A 438 33.61 12.46 26.35
N VAL A 439 33.62 13.36 25.37
CA VAL A 439 34.42 13.22 24.15
C VAL A 439 35.49 14.29 24.09
N TYR A 440 36.66 13.95 23.55
CA TYR A 440 37.80 14.85 23.46
C TYR A 440 38.36 14.91 22.05
N LEU A 441 39.08 15.99 21.79
CA LEU A 441 39.72 16.25 20.51
C LEU A 441 41.20 15.81 20.58
N LYS A 442 41.61 14.92 19.66
CA LYS A 442 42.97 14.38 19.59
C LYS A 442 44.01 15.46 19.29
N HIS A 443 45.26 15.20 19.64
CA HIS A 443 46.38 16.10 19.32
C HIS A 443 46.79 16.04 17.84
N ASN A 444 47.54 17.07 17.38
CA ASN A 444 48.19 17.13 16.07
C ASN A 444 47.25 17.03 14.85
N ILE A 445 46.07 17.65 14.96
CA ILE A 445 45.08 17.67 13.89
C ILE A 445 45.47 18.66 12.80
N ARG A 446 45.59 18.17 11.57
CA ARG A 446 45.85 19.00 10.38
C ARG A 446 44.58 19.68 9.87
N ASP A 447 43.47 18.94 9.81
CA ASP A 447 42.19 19.48 9.35
C ASP A 447 41.38 20.09 10.50
N LYS A 448 41.31 21.42 10.48
CA LYS A 448 40.56 22.24 11.42
C LYS A 448 39.33 22.92 10.80
N LEU A 449 39.03 22.65 9.53
CA LEU A 449 37.95 23.30 8.79
C LEU A 449 36.73 22.41 8.64
N THR A 450 36.93 21.10 8.42
CA THR A 450 35.81 20.16 8.32
C THR A 450 35.11 20.04 9.68
N SER A 451 33.78 20.07 9.69
CA SER A 451 32.98 19.88 10.90
C SER A 451 33.25 18.53 11.55
N LEU A 452 33.07 18.47 12.87
CA LEU A 452 33.17 17.28 13.69
C LEU A 452 31.74 16.76 13.90
N ASP A 453 31.37 15.74 13.15
CA ASP A 453 30.00 15.22 13.15
C ASP A 453 29.93 13.99 14.07
N ALA A 454 28.98 13.98 15.01
CA ALA A 454 28.64 12.80 15.79
C ALA A 454 27.34 12.21 15.26
N GLU A 455 27.34 10.91 15.02
CA GLU A 455 26.18 10.16 14.56
C GLU A 455 25.83 9.06 15.55
N LEU A 456 24.54 8.93 15.83
CA LEU A 456 23.95 7.89 16.65
C LEU A 456 23.13 6.98 15.73
N TRP A 457 23.49 5.71 15.69
CA TRP A 457 22.80 4.66 14.96
C TRP A 457 22.16 3.70 15.95
N TYR A 458 21.01 3.14 15.60
CA TYR A 458 20.33 2.14 16.41
C TYR A 458 19.78 1.01 15.54
N THR A 459 19.83 -0.20 16.08
CA THR A 459 19.24 -1.40 15.48
C THR A 459 18.47 -2.18 16.53
N LEU A 460 17.34 -2.75 16.11
CA LEU A 460 16.52 -3.61 16.96
C LEU A 460 17.11 -5.03 16.95
N ILE A 461 17.37 -5.59 18.13
CA ILE A 461 17.90 -6.95 18.25
C ILE A 461 16.73 -7.93 18.25
N ASN A 462 16.56 -8.67 17.16
CA ASN A 462 15.52 -9.70 17.07
C ASN A 462 16.03 -11.03 17.65
N ASN A 463 15.47 -11.43 18.79
CA ASN A 463 15.76 -12.75 19.38
C ASN A 463 14.99 -13.83 18.63
N GLN A 464 15.66 -14.54 17.70
CA GLN A 464 15.05 -15.67 16.99
C GLN A 464 14.78 -16.91 17.88
N ASN A 465 15.21 -16.89 19.15
CA ASN A 465 15.15 -18.03 20.07
C ASN A 465 13.85 -18.15 20.88
N THR A 466 12.91 -17.21 20.75
CA THR A 466 11.60 -17.37 21.39
C THR A 466 10.75 -18.32 20.53
N ARG A 467 10.74 -19.61 20.92
CA ARG A 467 9.78 -20.65 20.48
C ARG A 467 8.30 -20.31 20.78
N SER A 468 7.99 -19.04 21.07
CA SER A 468 6.63 -18.56 21.22
C SER A 468 6.08 -18.35 19.82
N THR A 469 5.39 -19.37 19.32
CA THR A 469 4.69 -19.37 18.03
C THR A 469 3.56 -18.32 17.93
N ARG A 470 3.38 -17.47 18.95
CA ARG A 470 2.28 -16.51 19.04
C ARG A 470 2.69 -15.04 18.89
N SER A 471 3.92 -14.64 19.20
CA SER A 471 4.33 -13.23 19.14
C SER A 471 5.25 -12.96 17.95
N LEU A 472 4.80 -12.11 17.03
CA LEU A 472 5.62 -11.65 15.90
C LEU A 472 6.70 -10.69 16.39
N ASN A 473 7.92 -10.83 15.87
CA ASN A 473 9.00 -9.91 16.20
C ASN A 473 8.70 -8.51 15.61
N PRO A 474 8.85 -7.42 16.38
CA PRO A 474 8.64 -6.07 15.85
C PRO A 474 9.64 -5.69 14.76
N VAL A 475 9.35 -4.62 14.03
CA VAL A 475 10.23 -3.98 13.03
C VAL A 475 10.44 -2.51 13.36
N LEU A 476 11.58 -1.95 12.96
CA LEU A 476 11.76 -0.50 12.96
C LEU A 476 10.96 0.14 11.82
N ASN A 477 10.45 1.34 12.03
CA ASN A 477 9.77 2.10 11.00
C ASN A 477 10.71 2.35 9.79
N ALA A 478 10.36 1.81 8.63
CA ALA A 478 11.14 1.95 7.40
C ALA A 478 11.05 3.34 6.78
N ASN A 479 10.06 4.15 7.20
CA ASN A 479 9.84 5.50 6.69
C ASN A 479 10.73 6.55 7.39
N GLU A 480 11.44 6.18 8.47
CA GLU A 480 12.28 7.08 9.26
C GLU A 480 13.78 6.85 9.03
N ASN A 481 14.57 7.90 9.30
CA ASN A 481 16.02 7.77 9.32
C ASN A 481 16.46 7.03 10.59
N LEU A 482 17.18 5.92 10.41
CA LEU A 482 17.72 5.11 11.50
C LEU A 482 18.96 5.73 12.18
N SER A 483 19.12 7.05 12.07
CA SER A 483 20.22 7.77 12.70
C SER A 483 19.88 9.22 13.07
N ALA A 484 20.48 9.67 14.17
CA ALA A 484 20.52 11.08 14.55
C ALA A 484 21.94 11.61 14.40
N LYS A 485 22.07 12.89 14.03
CA LYS A 485 23.38 13.53 13.86
C LYS A 485 23.42 14.93 14.45
N ASP A 486 24.57 15.31 14.96
CA ASP A 486 24.87 16.69 15.36
C ASP A 486 26.30 17.05 14.97
N THR A 487 26.55 18.34 14.83
CA THR A 487 27.80 18.86 14.28
C THR A 487 28.43 19.87 15.22
N LEU A 488 29.75 19.82 15.31
CA LEU A 488 30.56 20.73 16.11
C LEU A 488 31.69 21.29 15.25
N ALA A 489 31.95 22.59 15.33
CA ALA A 489 33.06 23.22 14.60
C ALA A 489 34.28 23.41 15.50
N ILE A 490 35.48 23.36 14.91
CA ILE A 490 36.70 23.78 15.62
C ILE A 490 36.78 25.30 15.50
N GLN A 491 36.90 25.98 16.64
CA GLN A 491 37.00 27.42 16.67
C GLN A 491 38.25 27.90 15.90
N LYS A 492 38.06 28.81 14.94
CA LYS A 492 39.16 29.40 14.16
C LYS A 492 38.76 30.80 13.66
N ASN A 493 39.61 31.79 13.93
CA ASN A 493 39.50 33.17 13.43
C ASN A 493 38.23 33.95 13.86
N CYS A 494 37.66 33.69 15.04
CA CYS A 494 36.48 34.40 15.57
C CYS A 494 36.79 35.70 16.36
N GLY A 495 37.89 36.40 16.07
CA GLY A 495 38.25 37.62 16.82
C GLY A 495 38.74 37.35 18.26
N ARG A 496 38.82 38.40 19.10
CA ARG A 496 39.28 38.33 20.50
C ARG A 496 38.16 38.06 21.49
N ASP A 497 36.93 38.39 21.10
CA ASP A 497 35.69 38.15 21.81
C ASP A 497 35.16 36.73 21.61
N ASN A 498 35.82 35.93 20.75
CA ASN A 498 35.51 34.53 20.49
C ASN A 498 34.11 34.29 19.89
N ILE A 499 33.45 35.33 19.35
CA ILE A 499 32.14 35.25 18.72
C ILE A 499 32.30 35.45 17.21
N CYS A 500 32.01 34.40 16.43
CA CYS A 500 32.07 34.47 14.97
C CYS A 500 30.79 35.14 14.41
N ILE A 501 30.86 36.42 14.02
CA ILE A 501 29.75 37.16 13.39
C ILE A 501 29.96 37.24 11.87
N PRO A 502 29.21 36.49 11.05
CA PRO A 502 29.35 36.55 9.60
C PRO A 502 28.62 37.77 8.99
N ASN A 503 29.20 38.39 7.96
CA ASN A 503 28.58 39.44 7.15
C ASN A 503 28.20 38.88 5.77
N LEU A 504 27.14 38.06 5.73
CA LEU A 504 26.67 37.40 4.51
C LEU A 504 25.96 38.41 3.60
N ARG A 505 26.38 38.49 2.32
CA ARG A 505 25.74 39.31 1.29
C ARG A 505 25.42 38.46 0.07
N LEU A 506 24.16 38.44 -0.34
CA LEU A 506 23.69 37.76 -1.56
C LEU A 506 23.37 38.81 -2.62
N THR A 507 23.91 38.66 -3.83
CA THR A 507 23.55 39.49 -4.99
C THR A 507 23.18 38.58 -6.14
N ALA A 508 21.92 38.62 -6.56
CA ALA A 508 21.45 37.98 -7.79
C ALA A 508 21.42 39.00 -8.92
N ARG A 509 21.83 38.60 -10.12
CA ARG A 509 21.61 39.37 -11.35
C ARG A 509 20.63 38.57 -12.23
N PRO A 510 19.68 39.27 -12.87
CA PRO A 510 18.64 38.66 -13.69
C PRO A 510 19.20 37.95 -14.92
#